data_AF-A0A952NRI0-F1
#
_entry.id   AF-A0A952NRI0-F1
#
_cell.length_a   1.000
_cell.length_b   1.000
_cell.length_c   1.000
_cell.angle_alpha   90.00
_cell.angle_beta   90.00
_cell.angle_gamma   90.00
#
_symmetry.space_group_name_H-M   'P 1'
#
loop_
_entity.id
_entity.type
_entity.pdbx_description
1 polymer ?
#
loop_
_entity_poly.entity_id
_entity_poly.type
_entity_poly.pdbx_seq_one_letter_code
_entity_poly.pdbx_strand_id
1 'polypeptide(L)'
;MQQYIFRPLAIVAMVLMIALLPFGLAFRELSRVIFDAESTAAMVRQNLQDGQLAAALANQLTRQLFLSPEGEQPSVTAAFVRNTLAELEEDDWRAITALTVPTNLIEDTVEEVVDGYTAWLDGDAALPAIHVELSGWKANAQQNAAAVLTVVLDALPECSTAQVTSLVLGALQSMEAALSQVSGCRPPEPVYSAVVENASTLLQASLEHAPDSVDIGALGQLAGAPEELAQLKAGIVQLRRGLQWGWLAIAALGLLGVLLAARSLPQALRWAGLPLLLAGGLTFVFGLGLEFFSLHFVDALLAGPFLRMGGAAAAVGGALASGALDYVSGPLMLQGFLLSLVAAAALYGSYVLARRQASPGIPLNRKRIGW
;
A
#
# COMPACT_ATOMS: atom_id res chain seq x y z
N MET A 1 -14.33 -8.45 -51.15
CA MET A 1 -15.14 -8.71 -49.94
C MET A 1 -14.30 -8.79 -48.66
N GLN A 2 -13.21 -9.57 -48.60
CA GLN A 2 -12.30 -9.66 -47.43
C GLN A 2 -11.84 -8.31 -46.83
N GLN A 3 -11.59 -7.29 -47.66
CA GLN A 3 -11.12 -5.97 -47.21
C GLN A 3 -12.15 -5.20 -46.36
N TYR A 4 -13.44 -5.51 -46.51
CA TYR A 4 -14.51 -4.86 -45.75
C TYR A 4 -14.65 -5.44 -44.34
N ILE A 5 -14.13 -6.65 -44.08
CA ILE A 5 -14.24 -7.32 -42.78
C ILE A 5 -13.00 -7.07 -41.91
N PHE A 6 -11.80 -7.07 -42.48
CA PHE A 6 -10.58 -6.91 -41.68
C PHE A 6 -10.34 -5.48 -41.17
N ARG A 7 -10.79 -4.47 -41.91
CA ARG A 7 -10.67 -3.06 -41.49
C ARG A 7 -11.44 -2.72 -40.22
N PRO A 8 -12.75 -3.04 -40.07
CA PRO A 8 -13.46 -2.75 -38.83
C PRO A 8 -12.85 -3.51 -37.65
N LEU A 9 -12.40 -4.76 -37.83
CA LEU A 9 -11.73 -5.53 -36.78
C LEU A 9 -10.42 -4.85 -36.34
N ALA A 10 -9.62 -4.37 -37.29
CA ALA A 10 -8.40 -3.62 -36.98
C ALA A 10 -8.69 -2.31 -36.22
N ILE A 11 -9.74 -1.58 -36.59
CA ILE A 11 -10.16 -0.36 -35.89
C ILE A 11 -10.54 -0.68 -34.45
N VAL A 12 -11.35 -1.73 -34.23
CA VAL A 12 -11.74 -2.16 -32.88
C VAL A 12 -10.50 -2.55 -32.05
N ALA A 13 -9.59 -3.33 -32.62
CA ALA A 13 -8.33 -3.71 -31.96
C ALA A 13 -7.50 -2.47 -31.56
N MET A 14 -7.42 -1.46 -32.43
CA MET A 14 -6.71 -0.22 -32.14
C MET A 14 -7.39 0.63 -31.07
N VAL A 15 -8.72 0.75 -31.10
CA VAL A 15 -9.47 1.47 -30.06
C VAL A 15 -9.29 0.79 -28.71
N LEU A 16 -9.38 -0.54 -28.65
CA LEU A 16 -9.11 -1.31 -27.43
C LEU A 16 -7.68 -1.13 -26.96
N MET A 17 -6.69 -1.14 -27.85
CA MET A 17 -5.29 -0.86 -27.48
C MET A 17 -5.14 0.53 -26.88
N ILE A 18 -5.71 1.57 -27.51
CA ILE A 18 -5.65 2.96 -27.01
C ILE A 18 -6.26 3.06 -25.62
N ALA A 19 -7.41 2.43 -25.40
CA ALA A 19 -8.12 2.49 -24.14
C ALA A 19 -7.45 1.67 -23.02
N LEU A 20 -6.93 0.49 -23.34
CA LEU A 20 -6.42 -0.46 -22.34
C LEU A 20 -4.94 -0.28 -22.01
N LEU A 21 -4.12 0.25 -22.93
CA LEU A 21 -2.68 0.36 -22.72
C LEU A 21 -2.29 1.19 -21.49
N PRO A 22 -2.91 2.36 -21.19
CA PRO A 22 -2.61 3.11 -19.98
C PRO A 22 -2.79 2.28 -18.70
N PHE A 23 -3.88 1.52 -18.62
CA PHE A 23 -4.15 0.64 -17.50
C PHE A 23 -3.16 -0.53 -17.44
N GLY A 24 -2.85 -1.16 -18.58
CA GLY A 24 -1.88 -2.24 -18.64
C GLY A 24 -0.48 -1.83 -18.16
N LEU A 25 -0.05 -0.60 -18.48
CA LEU A 25 1.21 -0.05 -18.00
C LEU A 25 1.14 0.34 -16.51
N ALA A 26 0.06 0.98 -16.08
CA ALA A 26 -0.14 1.32 -14.67
C ALA A 26 -0.12 0.06 -13.78
N PHE A 27 -0.81 -1.00 -14.21
CA PHE A 27 -0.83 -2.29 -13.52
C PHE A 27 0.53 -2.98 -13.50
N ARG A 28 1.33 -2.85 -14.57
CA ARG A 28 2.70 -3.36 -14.59
C ARG A 28 3.58 -2.65 -13.56
N GLU A 29 3.51 -1.32 -13.48
CA GLU A 29 4.29 -0.57 -12.49
C GLU A 29 3.79 -0.84 -11.06
N LEU A 30 2.49 -0.90 -10.86
CA LEU A 30 1.91 -1.30 -9.57
C LEU A 30 2.38 -2.69 -9.14
N SER A 31 2.43 -3.64 -10.09
CA SER A 31 2.97 -4.98 -9.84
C SER A 31 4.46 -4.98 -9.53
N ARG A 32 5.24 -4.02 -10.00
CA ARG A 32 6.64 -3.88 -9.59
C ARG A 32 6.68 -3.40 -8.15
N VAL A 33 5.96 -2.32 -7.83
CA VAL A 33 5.98 -1.77 -6.47
C VAL A 33 5.54 -2.78 -5.42
N ILE A 34 4.45 -3.51 -5.65
CA ILE A 34 3.84 -4.44 -4.67
C ILE A 34 4.60 -5.77 -4.55
N PHE A 35 5.26 -6.24 -5.62
CA PHE A 35 5.87 -7.57 -5.65
C PHE A 35 7.39 -7.58 -5.82
N ASP A 36 8.02 -6.41 -5.76
CA ASP A 36 9.46 -6.25 -5.66
C ASP A 36 9.80 -5.91 -4.20
N ALA A 37 10.63 -6.74 -3.57
CA ALA A 37 10.94 -6.62 -2.15
C ALA A 37 11.53 -5.25 -1.81
N GLU A 38 12.51 -4.78 -2.60
CA GLU A 38 13.17 -3.50 -2.38
C GLU A 38 12.19 -2.33 -2.51
N SER A 39 11.36 -2.32 -3.56
CA SER A 39 10.37 -1.27 -3.79
C SER A 39 9.28 -1.27 -2.71
N THR A 40 8.79 -2.45 -2.30
CA THR A 40 7.79 -2.57 -1.23
C THR A 40 8.37 -2.11 0.11
N ALA A 41 9.57 -2.56 0.47
CA ALA A 41 10.22 -2.17 1.72
C ALA A 41 10.49 -0.66 1.76
N ALA A 42 10.95 -0.06 0.65
CA ALA A 42 11.15 1.39 0.55
C ALA A 42 9.83 2.16 0.74
N MET A 43 8.74 1.70 0.09
CA MET A 43 7.42 2.31 0.21
C MET A 43 6.89 2.20 1.65
N VAL A 44 6.94 1.02 2.26
CA VAL A 44 6.45 0.79 3.62
C VAL A 44 7.29 1.60 4.63
N ARG A 45 8.62 1.61 4.47
CA ARG A 45 9.54 2.39 5.32
C ARG A 45 9.20 3.88 5.28
N GLN A 46 9.03 4.45 4.10
CA GLN A 46 8.69 5.87 3.95
C GLN A 46 7.37 6.20 4.66
N ASN A 47 6.32 5.37 4.48
CA ASN A 47 5.02 5.61 5.11
C ASN A 47 5.04 5.41 6.63
N LEU A 48 5.85 4.49 7.16
CA LEU A 48 5.97 4.25 8.60
C LEU A 48 6.84 5.32 9.30
N GLN A 49 7.86 5.84 8.62
CA GLN A 49 8.73 6.90 9.16
C GLN A 49 7.98 8.22 9.39
N ASP A 50 6.95 8.51 8.60
CA ASP A 50 6.09 9.68 8.80
C ASP A 50 5.24 9.58 10.09
N GLY A 51 5.24 8.43 10.78
CA GLY A 51 4.61 8.21 12.08
C GLY A 51 3.08 8.14 12.04
N GLN A 52 2.44 8.72 11.01
CA GLN A 52 0.99 8.70 10.82
C GLN A 52 0.46 7.29 10.61
N LEU A 53 1.10 6.51 9.73
CA LEU A 53 0.67 5.13 9.48
C LEU A 53 0.83 4.27 10.72
N ALA A 54 1.95 4.40 11.43
CA ALA A 54 2.21 3.63 12.65
C ALA A 54 1.21 4.00 13.77
N ALA A 55 0.90 5.28 13.95
CA ALA A 55 -0.12 5.75 14.88
C ALA A 55 -1.53 5.25 14.50
N ALA A 56 -1.90 5.33 13.21
CA ALA A 56 -3.19 4.84 12.72
C ALA A 56 -3.32 3.32 12.92
N LEU A 57 -2.27 2.56 12.62
CA LEU A 57 -2.16 1.13 12.88
C LEU A 57 -2.34 0.80 14.37
N ALA A 58 -1.59 1.49 15.24
CA ALA A 58 -1.65 1.29 16.68
C ALA A 58 -3.05 1.55 17.25
N ASN A 59 -3.66 2.68 16.88
CA ASN A 59 -5.04 3.01 17.26
C ASN A 59 -6.02 1.93 16.77
N GLN A 60 -5.87 1.45 15.53
CA GLN A 60 -6.82 0.52 14.95
C GLN A 60 -6.70 -0.90 15.50
N LEU A 61 -5.48 -1.39 15.71
CA LEU A 61 -5.20 -2.66 16.39
C LEU A 61 -5.73 -2.62 17.83
N THR A 62 -5.49 -1.51 18.53
CA THR A 62 -6.02 -1.30 19.88
C THR A 62 -7.54 -1.37 19.89
N ARG A 63 -8.21 -0.68 18.96
CA ARG A 63 -9.67 -0.77 18.83
C ARG A 63 -10.15 -2.19 18.55
N GLN A 64 -9.46 -2.95 17.70
CA GLN A 64 -9.86 -4.33 17.39
C GLN A 64 -9.65 -5.29 18.56
N LEU A 65 -8.51 -5.19 19.25
CA LEU A 65 -8.15 -6.08 20.36
C LEU A 65 -8.97 -5.80 21.62
N PHE A 66 -9.26 -4.52 21.91
CA PHE A 66 -9.88 -4.13 23.18
C PHE A 66 -11.38 -3.80 23.08
N LEU A 67 -11.93 -3.56 21.87
CA LEU A 67 -13.36 -3.27 21.67
C LEU A 67 -14.18 -4.46 21.17
N SER A 68 -13.55 -5.61 20.86
CA SER A 68 -14.29 -6.82 20.48
C SER A 68 -15.09 -7.36 21.67
N PRO A 69 -16.44 -7.38 21.62
CA PRO A 69 -17.30 -7.70 22.75
C PRO A 69 -17.58 -9.21 22.78
N GLU A 70 -16.60 -10.06 23.04
CA GLU A 70 -16.88 -11.48 23.25
C GLU A 70 -17.16 -11.79 24.72
N GLY A 71 -18.43 -11.65 25.09
CA GLY A 71 -19.14 -12.51 26.05
C GLY A 71 -18.81 -12.40 27.55
N GLU A 72 -17.63 -11.93 27.94
CA GLU A 72 -17.21 -11.86 29.34
C GLU A 72 -17.30 -10.43 29.90
N GLN A 73 -17.77 -10.29 31.14
CA GLN A 73 -17.76 -8.98 31.82
C GLN A 73 -16.30 -8.51 31.87
N PRO A 74 -15.96 -7.36 31.24
CA PRO A 74 -14.58 -6.92 31.19
C PRO A 74 -14.10 -6.70 32.62
N SER A 75 -12.93 -7.26 32.95
CA SER A 75 -12.28 -6.95 34.22
C SER A 75 -12.14 -5.43 34.35
N VAL A 76 -12.13 -4.93 35.58
CA VAL A 76 -11.99 -3.50 35.87
C VAL A 76 -10.75 -2.92 35.16
N THR A 77 -9.67 -3.71 35.10
CA THR A 77 -8.44 -3.39 34.36
C THR A 77 -8.66 -3.30 32.85
N ALA A 78 -9.39 -4.24 32.24
CA ALA A 78 -9.68 -4.21 30.82
C ALA A 78 -10.56 -3.01 30.44
N ALA A 79 -11.55 -2.68 31.28
CA ALA A 79 -12.37 -1.48 31.10
C ALA A 79 -11.56 -0.19 31.24
N PHE A 80 -10.63 -0.14 32.20
CA PHE A 80 -9.69 0.97 32.37
C PHE A 80 -8.83 1.16 31.11
N VAL A 81 -8.10 0.12 30.69
CA VAL A 81 -7.23 0.17 29.51
C VAL A 81 -8.03 0.62 28.28
N ARG A 82 -9.20 0.02 28.06
CA ARG A 82 -10.06 0.37 26.94
C ARG A 82 -10.49 1.83 26.94
N ASN A 83 -10.96 2.35 28.08
CA ASN A 83 -11.44 3.72 28.17
C ASN A 83 -10.28 4.71 28.02
N THR A 84 -9.15 4.44 28.66
CA THR A 84 -7.96 5.29 28.58
C THR A 84 -7.38 5.33 27.17
N LEU A 85 -7.27 4.18 26.48
CA LEU A 85 -6.77 4.14 25.11
C LEU A 85 -7.75 4.75 24.09
N ALA A 86 -9.03 4.85 24.43
CA ALA A 86 -10.03 5.50 23.58
C ALA A 86 -9.93 7.03 23.57
N GLU A 87 -9.35 7.64 24.61
CA GLU A 87 -9.13 9.09 24.72
C GLU A 87 -7.88 9.57 24.00
N LEU A 88 -6.99 8.65 23.58
CA LEU A 88 -5.74 9.02 22.90
C LEU A 88 -6.00 9.60 21.51
N GLU A 89 -5.44 10.79 21.26
CA GLU A 89 -5.43 11.43 19.95
C GLU A 89 -4.30 10.87 19.07
N GLU A 90 -4.28 11.26 17.78
CA GLU A 90 -3.26 10.79 16.84
C GLU A 90 -1.83 11.17 17.28
N ASP A 91 -1.66 12.38 17.83
CA ASP A 91 -0.36 12.85 18.29
C ASP A 91 0.14 12.08 19.52
N ASP A 92 -0.77 11.62 20.40
CA ASP A 92 -0.43 10.75 21.53
C ASP A 92 0.04 9.38 21.05
N TRP A 93 -0.66 8.80 20.08
CA TRP A 93 -0.25 7.54 19.45
C TRP A 93 1.11 7.68 18.76
N ARG A 94 1.38 8.81 18.11
CA ARG A 94 2.68 9.09 17.51
C ARG A 94 3.78 9.18 18.57
N ALA A 95 3.51 9.84 19.70
CA ALA A 95 4.46 9.94 20.82
C ALA A 95 4.73 8.57 21.47
N ILE A 96 3.69 7.79 21.74
CA ILE A 96 3.81 6.42 22.29
C ILE A 96 4.62 5.54 21.33
N THR A 97 4.31 5.60 20.02
CA THR A 97 5.03 4.81 19.01
C THR A 97 6.50 5.21 18.94
N ALA A 98 6.82 6.50 18.94
CA ALA A 98 8.21 6.97 18.93
C ALA A 98 9.02 6.53 20.17
N LEU A 99 8.37 6.38 21.33
CA LEU A 99 8.99 5.90 22.57
C LEU A 99 9.19 4.38 22.59
N THR A 100 8.28 3.64 21.97
CA THR A 100 8.24 2.17 22.05
C THR A 100 8.91 1.49 20.86
N VAL A 101 8.91 2.15 19.69
CA VAL A 101 9.36 1.60 18.42
C VAL A 101 10.29 2.59 17.72
N PRO A 102 11.60 2.61 18.05
CA PRO A 102 12.56 3.45 17.35
C PRO A 102 12.68 3.05 15.87
N THR A 103 13.06 4.03 15.04
CA THR A 103 13.09 3.91 13.57
C THR A 103 13.88 2.71 13.06
N ASN A 104 15.01 2.37 13.69
CA ASN A 104 15.82 1.22 13.27
C ASN A 104 15.07 -0.11 13.43
N LEU A 105 14.28 -0.27 14.49
CA LEU A 105 13.49 -1.50 14.69
C LEU A 105 12.35 -1.60 13.69
N ILE A 106 11.77 -0.47 13.28
CA ILE A 106 10.79 -0.43 12.19
C ILE A 106 11.46 -0.90 10.90
N GLU A 107 12.65 -0.40 10.59
CA GLU A 107 13.39 -0.77 9.37
C GLU A 107 13.71 -2.26 9.33
N ASP A 108 14.24 -2.81 10.42
CA ASP A 108 14.56 -4.24 10.53
C ASP A 108 13.28 -5.11 10.39
N THR A 109 12.18 -4.71 11.05
CA THR A 109 10.90 -5.44 10.97
C THR A 109 10.29 -5.38 9.58
N VAL A 110 10.36 -4.23 8.92
CA VAL A 110 9.83 -4.07 7.55
C VAL A 110 10.61 -4.93 6.58
N GLU A 111 11.94 -4.96 6.68
CA GLU A 111 12.79 -5.80 5.85
C GLU A 111 12.47 -7.29 6.06
N GLU A 112 12.41 -7.76 7.30
CA GLU A 112 12.08 -9.16 7.62
C GLU A 112 10.69 -9.57 7.12
N VAL A 113 9.68 -8.72 7.32
CA VAL A 113 8.30 -9.00 6.88
C VAL A 113 8.19 -8.99 5.36
N VAL A 114 8.79 -8.02 4.67
CA VAL A 114 8.71 -7.91 3.21
C VAL A 114 9.50 -9.02 2.54
N ASP A 115 10.69 -9.35 3.02
CA ASP A 115 11.51 -10.44 2.51
C ASP A 115 10.84 -11.79 2.75
N GLY A 116 10.31 -12.03 3.96
CA GLY A 116 9.58 -13.25 4.26
C GLY A 116 8.30 -13.40 3.43
N TYR A 117 7.57 -12.30 3.19
CA TYR A 117 6.39 -12.29 2.33
C TYR A 117 6.74 -12.57 0.85
N THR A 118 7.76 -11.91 0.31
CA THR A 118 8.17 -12.10 -1.09
C THR A 118 8.76 -13.49 -1.32
N ALA A 119 9.60 -13.99 -0.39
CA ALA A 119 10.10 -15.36 -0.40
C ALA A 119 8.96 -16.38 -0.32
N TRP A 120 7.92 -16.11 0.47
CA TRP A 120 6.73 -16.95 0.50
C TRP A 120 5.97 -16.95 -0.83
N LEU A 121 5.79 -15.79 -1.48
CA LEU A 121 5.14 -15.71 -2.79
C LEU A 121 5.92 -16.46 -3.88
N ASP A 122 7.25 -16.42 -3.82
CA ASP A 122 8.13 -17.03 -4.82
C ASP A 122 8.42 -18.51 -4.56
N GLY A 123 8.30 -18.98 -3.31
CA GLY A 123 8.53 -20.37 -2.92
C GLY A 123 7.31 -21.28 -3.07
N ASP A 124 7.47 -22.55 -2.71
CA ASP A 124 6.39 -23.56 -2.71
C ASP A 124 5.68 -23.71 -1.35
N ALA A 125 6.14 -22.99 -0.32
CA ALA A 125 5.59 -23.09 1.03
C ALA A 125 4.11 -22.67 1.06
N ALA A 126 3.27 -23.45 1.75
CA ALA A 126 1.85 -23.13 1.92
C ALA A 126 1.65 -21.88 2.80
N LEU A 127 2.53 -21.69 3.79
CA LEU A 127 2.47 -20.62 4.78
C LEU A 127 3.73 -19.75 4.75
N PRO A 128 3.61 -18.44 5.04
CA PRO A 128 4.76 -17.57 5.14
C PRO A 128 5.57 -17.90 6.40
N ALA A 129 6.88 -18.08 6.25
CA ALA A 129 7.81 -18.20 7.36
C ALA A 129 8.34 -16.81 7.75
N ILE A 130 7.42 -15.94 8.20
CA ILE A 130 7.77 -14.59 8.66
C ILE A 130 7.88 -14.66 10.18
N HIS A 131 9.11 -14.50 10.66
CA HIS A 131 9.38 -14.25 12.06
C HIS A 131 9.43 -12.73 12.26
N VAL A 132 9.01 -12.25 13.41
CA VAL A 132 9.15 -10.84 13.79
C VAL A 132 9.80 -10.83 15.16
N GLU A 133 11.02 -10.31 15.22
CA GLU A 133 11.75 -10.15 16.47
C GLU A 133 11.21 -8.95 17.26
N LEU A 134 10.65 -9.22 18.44
CA LEU A 134 10.04 -8.24 19.33
C LEU A 134 10.92 -7.89 20.53
N SER A 135 12.05 -8.57 20.75
CA SER A 135 12.92 -8.31 21.90
C SER A 135 13.37 -6.85 21.98
N GLY A 136 13.72 -6.22 20.85
CA GLY A 136 14.05 -4.80 20.78
C GLY A 136 12.87 -3.89 21.14
N TRP A 137 11.67 -4.23 20.65
CA TRP A 137 10.44 -3.47 20.93
C TRP A 137 10.08 -3.55 22.41
N LYS A 138 10.12 -4.76 22.97
CA LYS A 138 9.91 -5.06 24.39
C LYS A 138 10.89 -4.31 25.27
N ALA A 139 12.19 -4.36 24.97
CA ALA A 139 13.22 -3.67 25.73
C ALA A 139 13.03 -2.15 25.73
N ASN A 140 12.71 -1.56 24.56
CA ASN A 140 12.44 -0.12 24.46
C ASN A 140 11.16 0.28 25.19
N ALA A 141 10.09 -0.50 25.07
CA ALA A 141 8.85 -0.26 25.81
C ALA A 141 9.05 -0.35 27.32
N GLN A 142 9.88 -1.28 27.81
CA GLN A 142 10.23 -1.39 29.24
C GLN A 142 11.03 -0.18 29.73
N GLN A 143 12.06 0.24 28.97
CA GLN A 143 12.89 1.40 29.30
C GLN A 143 12.10 2.71 29.31
N ASN A 144 11.11 2.83 28.42
CA ASN A 144 10.27 4.02 28.28
C ASN A 144 8.90 3.89 28.96
N ALA A 145 8.68 2.87 29.79
CA ALA A 145 7.37 2.58 30.39
C ALA A 145 6.76 3.77 31.14
N ALA A 146 7.58 4.49 31.92
CA ALA A 146 7.14 5.69 32.63
C ALA A 146 6.75 6.82 31.67
N ALA A 147 7.56 7.08 30.64
CA ALA A 147 7.29 8.11 29.64
C ALA A 147 6.02 7.81 28.82
N VAL A 148 5.82 6.54 28.45
CA VAL A 148 4.59 6.08 27.78
C VAL A 148 3.37 6.33 28.68
N LEU A 149 3.46 5.99 29.96
CA LEU A 149 2.38 6.25 30.92
C LEU A 149 2.11 7.73 31.13
N THR A 150 3.14 8.58 31.14
CA THR A 150 2.97 10.04 31.18
C THR A 150 2.14 10.52 29.99
N VAL A 151 2.46 10.10 28.76
CA VAL A 151 1.69 10.47 27.56
C VAL A 151 0.23 10.01 27.71
N VAL A 152 0.03 8.77 28.13
CA VAL A 152 -1.31 8.19 28.31
C VAL A 152 -2.14 8.92 29.37
N LEU A 153 -1.54 9.30 30.50
CA LEU A 153 -2.22 10.01 31.58
C LEU A 153 -2.44 11.49 31.26
N ASP A 154 -1.56 12.10 30.47
CA ASP A 154 -1.65 13.50 30.07
C ASP A 154 -2.74 13.74 29.02
N ALA A 155 -3.08 12.71 28.23
CA ALA A 155 -4.22 12.71 27.32
C ALA A 155 -5.58 12.69 28.05
N LEU A 156 -5.61 12.31 29.34
CA LEU A 156 -6.86 12.26 30.11
C LEU A 156 -7.30 13.67 30.56
N PRO A 157 -8.60 13.95 30.61
CA PRO A 157 -9.11 15.22 31.14
C PRO A 157 -8.82 15.36 32.63
N GLU A 158 -8.69 16.59 33.14
CA GLU A 158 -8.45 16.82 34.57
C GLU A 158 -9.57 16.22 35.45
N CYS A 159 -9.19 15.56 36.55
CA CYS A 159 -10.17 15.00 37.48
C CYS A 159 -11.01 16.09 38.16
N SER A 160 -12.33 15.88 38.22
CA SER A 160 -13.22 16.69 39.06
C SER A 160 -12.91 16.52 40.54
N THR A 161 -13.31 17.48 41.38
CA THR A 161 -13.08 17.43 42.84
C THR A 161 -13.66 16.18 43.51
N ALA A 162 -14.81 15.69 43.04
CA ALA A 162 -15.42 14.46 43.52
C ALA A 162 -14.58 13.22 43.16
N GLN A 163 -14.07 13.15 41.91
CA GLN A 163 -13.18 12.07 41.45
C GLN A 163 -11.84 12.09 42.18
N VAL A 164 -11.25 13.26 42.42
CA VAL A 164 -10.01 13.37 43.23
C VAL A 164 -10.24 12.79 44.62
N THR A 165 -11.38 13.10 45.24
CA THR A 165 -11.70 12.60 46.58
C THR A 165 -11.84 11.08 46.59
N SER A 166 -12.50 10.48 45.59
CA SER A 166 -12.66 9.03 45.51
C SER A 166 -11.35 8.31 45.20
N LEU A 167 -10.49 8.93 44.39
CA LEU A 167 -9.18 8.41 44.02
C LEU A 167 -8.20 8.44 45.21
N VAL A 168 -8.21 9.52 46.00
CA VAL A 168 -7.43 9.61 47.25
C VAL A 168 -7.93 8.58 48.28
N LEU A 169 -9.25 8.43 48.45
CA LEU A 169 -9.81 7.42 49.34
C LEU A 169 -9.47 5.98 48.89
N GLY A 170 -9.47 5.73 47.57
CA GLY A 170 -9.04 4.46 46.98
C GLY A 170 -7.57 4.18 47.22
N ALA A 171 -6.70 5.19 47.02
CA ALA A 171 -5.26 5.09 47.27
C ALA A 171 -4.92 4.79 48.74
N LEU A 172 -5.73 5.26 49.69
CA LEU A 172 -5.60 4.91 51.10
C LEU A 172 -5.98 3.45 51.41
N GLN A 173 -6.81 2.81 50.57
CA GLN A 173 -7.21 1.40 50.73
C GLN A 173 -6.21 0.46 50.07
N SER A 174 -5.89 0.68 48.79
CA SER A 174 -4.88 -0.06 48.04
C SER A 174 -4.54 0.65 46.73
N MET A 175 -3.35 0.40 46.19
CA MET A 175 -2.97 0.93 44.87
C MET A 175 -3.87 0.37 43.75
N GLU A 176 -4.32 -0.88 43.89
CA GLU A 176 -5.24 -1.52 42.93
C GLU A 176 -6.61 -0.83 42.92
N ALA A 177 -7.12 -0.46 44.10
CA ALA A 177 -8.31 0.36 44.23
C ALA A 177 -8.10 1.78 43.64
N ALA A 178 -6.92 2.38 43.81
CA ALA A 178 -6.60 3.66 43.15
C ALA A 178 -6.63 3.53 41.63
N LEU A 179 -5.93 2.54 41.06
CA LEU A 179 -5.87 2.29 39.62
C LEU A 179 -7.26 2.05 39.02
N SER A 180 -8.15 1.35 39.74
CA SER A 180 -9.55 1.17 39.31
C SER A 180 -10.36 2.47 39.23
N GLN A 181 -9.97 3.51 39.97
CA GLN A 181 -10.64 4.81 40.06
C GLN A 181 -10.04 5.86 39.11
N VAL A 182 -8.83 5.62 38.58
CA VAL A 182 -8.14 6.48 37.60
C VAL A 182 -8.83 6.40 36.22
N SER A 183 -9.84 5.54 36.04
CA SER A 183 -10.55 5.38 34.77
C SER A 183 -11.27 6.67 34.37
N GLY A 184 -10.66 7.44 33.46
CA GLY A 184 -11.30 8.55 32.76
C GLY A 184 -10.90 9.95 33.23
N CYS A 185 -9.87 10.11 34.08
CA CYS A 185 -9.33 11.44 34.34
C CYS A 185 -7.87 11.42 34.82
N ARG A 186 -7.16 12.53 34.58
CA ARG A 186 -5.78 12.78 34.99
C ARG A 186 -5.71 13.10 36.49
N PRO A 187 -5.04 12.28 37.30
CA PRO A 187 -4.92 12.52 38.74
C PRO A 187 -4.03 13.75 39.03
N PRO A 188 -4.26 14.49 40.13
CA PRO A 188 -3.39 15.56 40.56
C PRO A 188 -2.15 15.02 41.30
N GLU A 189 -1.11 15.85 41.43
CA GLU A 189 0.02 15.56 42.33
C GLU A 189 -0.44 15.53 43.81
N PRO A 190 0.13 14.67 44.66
CA PRO A 190 1.23 13.73 44.39
C PRO A 190 0.79 12.36 43.83
N VAL A 191 -0.51 12.18 43.55
CA VAL A 191 -1.02 10.87 43.14
C VAL A 191 -0.59 10.51 41.72
N TYR A 192 -0.49 11.53 40.85
CA TYR A 192 0.03 11.38 39.49
C TYR A 192 1.39 10.67 39.46
N SER A 193 2.38 11.22 40.16
CA SER A 193 3.73 10.65 40.22
C SER A 193 3.75 9.25 40.81
N ALA A 194 2.97 8.99 41.86
CA ALA A 194 2.82 7.66 42.44
C ALA A 194 2.20 6.65 41.45
N VAL A 195 1.20 7.05 40.66
CA VAL A 195 0.60 6.19 39.63
C VAL A 195 1.61 5.86 38.55
N VAL A 196 2.37 6.84 38.04
CA VAL A 196 3.40 6.62 37.02
C VAL A 196 4.47 5.64 37.49
N GLU A 197 4.98 5.81 38.72
CA GLU A 197 6.02 4.93 39.29
C GLU A 197 5.52 3.48 39.47
N ASN A 198 4.33 3.30 40.04
CA ASN A 198 3.79 1.97 40.29
C ASN A 198 3.33 1.29 39.00
N ALA A 199 2.61 2.00 38.13
CA ALA A 199 2.11 1.45 36.88
C ALA A 199 3.25 1.14 35.89
N SER A 200 4.34 1.92 35.89
CA SER A 200 5.51 1.61 35.04
C SER A 200 6.20 0.32 35.46
N THR A 201 6.32 0.08 36.76
CA THR A 201 6.85 -1.18 37.31
C THR A 201 5.96 -2.37 36.91
N LEU A 202 4.64 -2.22 37.00
CA LEU A 202 3.69 -3.26 36.57
C LEU A 202 3.72 -3.51 35.06
N LEU A 203 3.84 -2.45 34.26
CA LEU A 203 3.97 -2.54 32.82
C LEU A 203 5.27 -3.26 32.43
N GLN A 204 6.39 -2.94 33.07
CA GLN A 204 7.66 -3.62 32.85
C GLN A 204 7.57 -5.12 33.15
N ALA A 205 7.00 -5.49 34.30
CA ALA A 205 6.79 -6.88 34.69
C ALA A 205 5.82 -7.62 33.75
N SER A 206 4.81 -6.93 33.23
CA SER A 206 3.89 -7.50 32.24
C SER A 206 4.60 -7.76 30.91
N LEU A 207 5.45 -6.83 30.49
CA LEU A 207 6.25 -6.96 29.27
C LEU A 207 7.28 -8.10 29.37
N GLU A 208 7.81 -8.43 30.56
CA GLU A 208 8.72 -9.58 30.73
C GLU A 208 8.12 -10.91 30.25
N HIS A 209 6.80 -11.07 30.41
CA HIS A 209 6.06 -12.26 30.01
C HIS A 209 5.62 -12.22 28.54
N ALA A 210 5.77 -11.08 27.86
CA ALA A 210 5.49 -10.98 26.42
C ALA A 210 6.54 -11.79 25.62
N PRO A 211 6.13 -12.44 24.53
CA PRO A 211 7.04 -13.22 23.69
C PRO A 211 8.11 -12.32 23.05
N ASP A 212 9.33 -12.83 22.95
CA ASP A 212 10.44 -12.10 22.34
C ASP A 212 10.39 -12.14 20.80
N SER A 213 9.62 -13.05 20.22
CA SER A 213 9.37 -13.10 18.78
C SER A 213 8.01 -13.72 18.47
N VAL A 214 7.47 -13.39 17.29
CA VAL A 214 6.20 -13.94 16.80
C VAL A 214 6.42 -14.55 15.42
N ASP A 215 5.93 -15.77 15.22
CA ASP A 215 5.88 -16.44 13.92
C ASP A 215 4.47 -16.28 13.32
N ILE A 216 4.37 -15.49 12.25
CA ILE A 216 3.11 -15.22 11.56
C ILE A 216 2.56 -16.49 10.88
N GLY A 217 3.44 -17.37 10.40
CA GLY A 217 3.05 -18.65 9.82
C GLY A 217 2.41 -19.58 10.84
N ALA A 218 2.96 -19.62 12.06
CA ALA A 218 2.40 -20.41 13.16
C ALA A 218 1.01 -19.89 13.58
N LEU A 219 0.81 -18.56 13.59
CA LEU A 219 -0.52 -17.97 13.84
C LEU A 219 -1.55 -18.41 12.79
N GLY A 220 -1.15 -18.48 11.52
CA GLY A 220 -2.01 -18.98 10.44
C GLY A 220 -2.41 -20.46 10.61
N GLN A 221 -1.52 -21.29 11.17
CA GLN A 221 -1.83 -22.69 11.48
C GLN A 221 -2.84 -22.81 12.63
N LEU A 222 -2.66 -22.02 13.67
CA LEU A 222 -3.55 -21.99 14.83
C LEU A 222 -4.96 -21.50 14.45
N ALA A 223 -5.06 -20.59 13.49
CA ALA A 223 -6.33 -20.11 12.94
C ALA A 223 -7.04 -21.15 12.04
N GLY A 224 -6.42 -22.30 11.74
CA GLY A 224 -7.04 -23.37 10.97
C GLY A 224 -7.27 -23.05 9.49
N ALA A 225 -6.56 -22.06 8.93
CA ALA A 225 -6.78 -21.55 7.57
C ALA A 225 -5.62 -21.81 6.56
N PRO A 226 -4.87 -22.94 6.60
CA PRO A 226 -3.75 -23.15 5.67
C PRO A 226 -4.21 -23.33 4.22
N GLU A 227 -5.38 -23.93 3.98
CA GLU A 227 -5.91 -24.12 2.63
C GLU A 227 -6.38 -22.79 2.01
N GLU A 228 -7.06 -21.95 2.79
CA GLU A 228 -7.49 -20.61 2.35
C GLU A 228 -6.29 -19.73 1.99
N LEU A 229 -5.22 -19.79 2.80
CA LEU A 229 -3.97 -19.08 2.53
C LEU A 229 -3.27 -19.60 1.26
N ALA A 230 -3.26 -20.91 1.03
CA ALA A 230 -2.71 -21.48 -0.20
C ALA A 230 -3.51 -21.07 -1.45
N GLN A 231 -4.83 -21.03 -1.37
CA GLN A 231 -5.70 -20.54 -2.44
C GLN A 231 -5.50 -19.04 -2.67
N LEU A 232 -5.38 -18.25 -1.60
CA LEU A 232 -5.07 -16.82 -1.66
C LEU A 232 -3.73 -16.59 -2.36
N LYS A 233 -2.69 -17.34 -1.98
CA LYS A 233 -1.37 -17.29 -2.63
C LYS A 233 -1.47 -17.59 -4.12
N ALA A 234 -2.15 -18.66 -4.51
CA ALA A 234 -2.32 -19.01 -5.92
C ALA A 234 -3.01 -17.88 -6.70
N GLY A 235 -4.03 -17.26 -6.11
CA GLY A 235 -4.69 -16.07 -6.66
C GLY A 235 -3.76 -14.88 -6.81
N ILE A 236 -2.95 -14.57 -5.78
CA ILE A 236 -1.98 -13.48 -5.79
C ILE A 236 -0.89 -13.71 -6.85
N VAL A 237 -0.35 -14.93 -6.94
CA VAL A 237 0.67 -15.28 -7.95
C VAL A 237 0.11 -15.21 -9.36
N GLN A 238 -1.13 -15.67 -9.57
CA GLN A 238 -1.80 -15.55 -10.86
C GLN A 238 -2.06 -14.08 -11.23
N LEU A 239 -2.50 -13.28 -10.25
CA LEU A 239 -2.67 -11.84 -10.41
C LEU A 239 -1.35 -11.16 -10.77
N ARG A 240 -0.25 -11.44 -10.05
CA ARG A 240 1.10 -10.93 -10.35
C ARG A 240 1.50 -11.22 -11.80
N ARG A 241 1.32 -12.46 -12.27
CA ARG A 241 1.59 -12.80 -13.68
C ARG A 241 0.69 -12.03 -14.64
N GLY A 242 -0.59 -11.90 -14.33
CA GLY A 242 -1.55 -11.13 -15.11
C GLY A 242 -1.16 -9.65 -15.24
N LEU A 243 -0.77 -9.01 -14.13
CA LEU A 243 -0.35 -7.61 -14.10
C LEU A 243 1.00 -7.40 -14.81
N GLN A 244 1.96 -8.30 -14.60
CA GLN A 244 3.30 -8.22 -15.21
C GLN A 244 3.27 -8.39 -16.73
N TRP A 245 2.43 -9.28 -17.24
CA TRP A 245 2.39 -9.67 -18.66
C TRP A 245 1.18 -9.12 -19.42
N GLY A 246 0.18 -8.55 -18.75
CA GLY A 246 -1.06 -8.08 -19.37
C GLY A 246 -0.85 -7.02 -20.46
N TRP A 247 0.14 -6.14 -20.28
CA TRP A 247 0.51 -5.14 -21.29
C TRP A 247 0.99 -5.75 -22.61
N LEU A 248 1.60 -6.95 -22.61
CA LEU A 248 1.99 -7.64 -23.84
C LEU A 248 0.77 -8.11 -24.63
N ALA A 249 -0.28 -8.58 -23.96
CA ALA A 249 -1.52 -8.97 -24.63
C ALA A 249 -2.15 -7.77 -25.36
N ILE A 250 -2.11 -6.59 -24.74
CA ILE A 250 -2.57 -5.33 -25.33
C ILE A 250 -1.68 -4.92 -26.51
N ALA A 251 -0.36 -5.03 -26.37
CA ALA A 251 0.59 -4.75 -27.46
C ALA A 251 0.39 -5.71 -28.65
N ALA A 252 0.16 -7.01 -28.38
CA ALA A 252 -0.13 -8.02 -29.39
C ALA A 252 -1.45 -7.73 -30.13
N LEU A 253 -2.48 -7.26 -29.41
CA LEU A 253 -3.74 -6.81 -30.01
C LEU A 253 -3.52 -5.61 -30.95
N GLY A 254 -2.70 -4.65 -30.53
CA GLY A 254 -2.27 -3.53 -31.36
C GLY A 254 -1.56 -3.99 -32.63
N LEU A 255 -0.58 -4.88 -32.49
CA LEU A 255 0.16 -5.46 -33.61
C LEU A 255 -0.77 -6.20 -34.59
N LEU A 256 -1.72 -6.98 -34.08
CA LEU A 256 -2.73 -7.64 -34.90
C LEU A 256 -3.55 -6.61 -35.69
N GLY A 257 -3.96 -5.51 -35.07
CA GLY A 257 -4.63 -4.41 -35.75
C GLY A 257 -3.77 -3.82 -36.90
N VAL A 258 -2.46 -3.66 -36.69
CA VAL A 258 -1.54 -3.18 -37.75
C VAL A 258 -1.50 -4.18 -38.90
N LEU A 259 -1.32 -5.46 -38.60
CA LEU A 259 -1.21 -6.53 -39.59
C LEU A 259 -2.48 -6.67 -40.44
N LEU A 260 -3.66 -6.46 -39.84
CA LEU A 260 -4.94 -6.54 -40.54
C LEU A 260 -5.23 -5.30 -41.42
N ALA A 261 -4.77 -4.11 -41.00
CA ALA A 261 -5.08 -2.86 -41.71
C ALA A 261 -4.03 -2.47 -42.77
N ALA A 262 -2.75 -2.72 -42.49
CA ALA A 262 -1.64 -2.22 -43.28
C ALA A 262 -1.31 -3.10 -44.48
N ARG A 263 -1.13 -2.49 -45.65
CA ARG A 263 -0.67 -3.18 -46.87
C ARG A 263 0.71 -2.77 -47.33
N SER A 264 1.28 -1.74 -46.70
CA SER A 264 2.58 -1.20 -47.02
C SER A 264 3.25 -0.69 -45.76
N LEU A 265 4.58 -0.62 -45.76
CA LEU A 265 5.34 -0.14 -44.61
C LEU A 265 4.94 1.28 -44.15
N PRO A 266 4.73 2.29 -45.04
CA PRO A 266 4.25 3.60 -44.62
C PRO A 266 2.88 3.53 -43.96
N GLN A 267 2.00 2.66 -44.48
CA GLN A 267 0.68 2.46 -43.88
C GLN A 267 0.81 1.78 -42.51
N ALA A 268 1.68 0.79 -42.35
CA ALA A 268 1.93 0.13 -41.07
C ALA A 268 2.43 1.12 -40.01
N LEU A 269 3.40 1.97 -40.35
CA LEU A 269 3.91 3.01 -39.47
C LEU A 269 2.83 4.02 -39.07
N ARG A 270 1.93 4.38 -39.98
CA ARG A 270 0.81 5.28 -39.67
C ARG A 270 -0.24 4.62 -38.77
N TRP A 271 -0.58 3.36 -39.04
CA TRP A 271 -1.54 2.59 -38.26
C TRP A 271 -1.02 2.18 -36.88
N ALA A 272 0.29 2.03 -36.71
CA ALA A 272 0.91 1.86 -35.40
C ALA A 272 1.08 3.21 -34.69
N GLY A 273 1.59 4.22 -35.41
CA GLY A 273 1.97 5.51 -34.85
C GLY A 273 0.80 6.31 -34.29
N LEU A 274 -0.34 6.41 -34.99
CA LEU A 274 -1.45 7.22 -34.47
C LEU A 274 -2.05 6.63 -33.17
N PRO A 275 -2.37 5.33 -33.09
CA PRO A 275 -2.85 4.72 -31.85
C PRO A 275 -1.82 4.74 -30.72
N LEU A 276 -0.53 4.51 -31.00
CA LEU A 276 0.52 4.62 -29.99
C LEU A 276 0.69 6.06 -29.47
N LEU A 277 0.53 7.07 -30.33
CA LEU A 277 0.59 8.47 -29.92
C LEU A 277 -0.56 8.82 -28.98
N LEU A 278 -1.77 8.37 -29.31
CA LEU A 278 -2.95 8.58 -28.46
C LEU A 278 -2.82 7.82 -27.14
N ALA A 279 -2.39 6.57 -27.18
CA ALA A 279 -2.20 5.75 -25.99
C ALA A 279 -1.08 6.31 -25.08
N GLY A 280 0.04 6.74 -25.66
CA GLY A 280 1.14 7.39 -24.95
C GLY A 280 0.71 8.71 -24.30
N GLY A 281 -0.03 9.54 -25.04
CA GLY A 281 -0.61 10.78 -24.52
C GLY A 281 -1.61 10.53 -23.38
N LEU A 282 -2.51 9.55 -23.53
CA LEU A 282 -3.43 9.15 -22.47
C LEU A 282 -2.70 8.61 -21.24
N THR A 283 -1.66 7.80 -21.43
CA THR A 283 -0.82 7.26 -20.33
C THR A 283 -0.13 8.39 -19.58
N PHE A 284 0.40 9.38 -20.29
CA PHE A 284 1.03 10.56 -19.68
C PHE A 284 0.03 11.39 -18.87
N VAL A 285 -1.14 11.70 -19.46
CA VAL A 285 -2.22 12.44 -18.77
C VAL A 285 -2.75 11.65 -17.58
N PHE A 286 -2.86 10.33 -17.69
CA PHE A 286 -3.27 9.46 -16.61
C PHE A 286 -2.26 9.48 -15.45
N GLY A 287 -0.95 9.41 -15.75
CA GLY A 287 0.10 9.56 -14.74
C GLY A 287 0.05 10.91 -14.01
N LEU A 288 -0.11 12.02 -14.74
CA LEU A 288 -0.34 13.35 -14.15
C LEU A 288 -1.61 13.41 -13.30
N GLY A 289 -2.67 12.73 -13.75
CA GLY A 289 -3.92 12.64 -13.00
C GLY A 289 -3.75 11.89 -11.69
N LEU A 290 -2.95 10.83 -11.65
CA LEU A 290 -2.64 10.12 -10.41
C LEU A 290 -1.90 11.01 -9.41
N GLU A 291 -0.93 11.80 -9.86
CA GLU A 291 -0.19 12.75 -9.01
C GLU A 291 -1.12 13.85 -8.45
N PHE A 292 -2.04 14.38 -9.27
CA PHE A 292 -2.91 15.48 -8.84
C PHE A 292 -4.13 15.04 -8.01
N PHE A 293 -4.69 13.85 -8.30
CA PHE A 293 -5.93 13.37 -7.70
C PHE A 293 -5.72 12.24 -6.67
N SER A 294 -4.47 11.93 -6.28
CA SER A 294 -4.13 10.77 -5.44
C SER A 294 -5.03 10.65 -4.20
N LEU A 295 -5.19 11.73 -3.43
CA LEU A 295 -5.98 11.73 -2.19
C LEU A 295 -7.46 11.39 -2.42
N HIS A 296 -8.13 12.06 -3.36
CA HIS A 296 -9.55 11.82 -3.63
C HIS A 296 -9.82 10.53 -4.39
N PHE A 297 -8.88 10.08 -5.22
CA PHE A 297 -9.00 8.85 -5.99
C PHE A 297 -8.82 7.61 -5.12
N VAL A 298 -7.85 7.63 -4.19
CA VAL A 298 -7.65 6.59 -3.16
C VAL A 298 -8.92 6.44 -2.35
N ASP A 299 -9.45 7.55 -1.83
CA ASP A 299 -10.69 7.54 -1.06
C ASP A 299 -11.84 6.98 -1.90
N ALA A 300 -12.07 7.44 -3.12
CA ALA A 300 -13.22 7.01 -3.93
C ALA A 300 -13.12 5.56 -4.44
N LEU A 301 -11.94 5.12 -4.88
CA LEU A 301 -11.75 3.80 -5.49
C LEU A 301 -11.63 2.69 -4.43
N LEU A 302 -10.93 2.97 -3.33
CA LEU A 302 -10.67 1.99 -2.27
C LEU A 302 -11.75 2.00 -1.20
N ALA A 303 -12.54 3.09 -1.09
CA ALA A 303 -13.71 3.11 -0.23
C ALA A 303 -14.65 1.92 -0.50
N GLY A 304 -14.85 1.51 -1.75
CA GLY A 304 -15.84 0.48 -2.09
C GLY A 304 -15.52 -0.91 -1.52
N PRO A 305 -14.38 -1.52 -1.90
CA PRO A 305 -14.04 -2.89 -1.52
C PRO A 305 -13.36 -2.98 -0.15
N PHE A 306 -12.49 -2.03 0.19
CA PHE A 306 -11.70 -2.10 1.41
C PHE A 306 -12.44 -1.56 2.64
N LEU A 307 -13.37 -0.61 2.52
CA LEU A 307 -14.21 -0.25 3.68
C LEU A 307 -15.15 -1.37 4.12
N ARG A 308 -15.39 -2.38 3.26
CA ARG A 308 -16.07 -3.62 3.67
C ARG A 308 -15.19 -4.48 4.57
N MET A 309 -13.86 -4.40 4.42
CA MET A 309 -12.89 -4.94 5.37
C MET A 309 -12.67 -3.88 6.46
N GLY A 310 -13.66 -3.69 7.32
CA GLY A 310 -13.58 -2.68 8.39
C GLY A 310 -12.34 -2.85 9.29
N GLY A 311 -11.91 -1.75 9.91
CA GLY A 311 -10.77 -1.77 10.82
C GLY A 311 -9.42 -1.83 10.11
N ALA A 312 -8.38 -2.39 10.76
CA ALA A 312 -6.94 -2.12 10.54
C ALA A 312 -6.51 -2.21 9.06
N ALA A 313 -7.05 -3.20 8.35
CA ALA A 313 -6.80 -3.42 6.94
C ALA A 313 -7.16 -2.23 6.03
N ALA A 314 -8.22 -1.48 6.35
CA ALA A 314 -8.64 -0.34 5.53
C ALA A 314 -7.68 0.86 5.67
N ALA A 315 -7.20 1.16 6.88
CA ALA A 315 -6.24 2.25 7.10
C ALA A 315 -4.88 1.93 6.46
N VAL A 316 -4.41 0.70 6.64
CA VAL A 316 -3.19 0.21 6.00
C VAL A 316 -3.34 0.20 4.49
N GLY A 317 -4.45 -0.32 3.98
CA GLY A 317 -4.74 -0.34 2.55
C GLY A 317 -4.77 1.06 1.93
N GLY A 318 -5.34 2.04 2.64
CA GLY A 318 -5.38 3.44 2.21
C GLY A 318 -3.99 4.06 2.11
N ALA A 319 -3.19 3.96 3.18
CA ALA A 319 -1.84 4.52 3.22
C ALA A 319 -0.87 3.85 2.24
N LEU A 320 -0.94 2.51 2.12
CA LEU A 320 -0.14 1.79 1.13
C LEU A 320 -0.57 2.15 -0.29
N ALA A 321 -1.86 2.35 -0.54
CA ALA A 321 -2.33 2.73 -1.86
C ALA A 321 -1.93 4.16 -2.24
N SER A 322 -2.00 5.13 -1.31
CA SER A 322 -1.52 6.48 -1.59
C SER A 322 -0.02 6.47 -1.93
N GLY A 323 0.79 5.79 -1.11
CA GLY A 323 2.22 5.64 -1.39
C GLY A 323 2.53 4.93 -2.71
N ALA A 324 1.75 3.89 -3.05
CA ALA A 324 1.92 3.16 -4.31
C ALA A 324 1.56 4.02 -5.53
N LEU A 325 0.54 4.87 -5.45
CA LEU A 325 0.15 5.74 -6.56
C LEU A 325 1.23 6.78 -6.86
N ASP A 326 1.82 7.37 -5.83
CA ASP A 326 2.91 8.34 -5.98
C ASP A 326 4.11 7.67 -6.66
N TYR A 327 4.47 6.45 -6.24
CA TYR A 327 5.57 5.70 -6.84
C TYR A 327 5.28 5.27 -8.29
N VAL A 328 4.03 4.96 -8.64
CA VAL A 328 3.62 4.53 -9.99
C VAL A 328 3.52 5.70 -10.97
N SER A 329 3.13 6.89 -10.52
CA SER A 329 2.84 8.03 -11.39
C SER A 329 4.04 8.48 -12.23
N GLY A 330 5.22 8.63 -11.61
CA GLY A 330 6.45 9.10 -12.27
C GLY A 330 6.92 8.19 -13.42
N PRO A 331 7.14 6.89 -13.18
CA PRO A 331 7.47 5.94 -14.24
C PRO A 331 6.43 5.90 -15.35
N LEU A 332 5.14 6.02 -15.01
CA LEU A 332 4.05 5.99 -15.99
C LEU A 332 4.06 7.22 -16.90
N MET A 333 4.33 8.41 -16.35
CA MET A 333 4.54 9.64 -17.13
C MET A 333 5.72 9.47 -18.09
N LEU A 334 6.86 8.98 -17.60
CA LEU A 334 8.04 8.75 -18.45
C LEU A 334 7.73 7.77 -19.59
N GLN A 335 7.04 6.67 -19.29
CA GLN A 335 6.62 5.69 -20.31
C GLN A 335 5.66 6.29 -21.33
N GLY A 336 4.65 7.04 -20.88
CA GLY A 336 3.71 7.73 -21.77
C GLY A 336 4.42 8.74 -22.70
N PHE A 337 5.39 9.47 -22.17
CA PHE A 337 6.22 10.40 -22.94
C PHE A 337 7.08 9.67 -23.98
N LEU A 338 7.80 8.61 -23.58
CA LEU A 338 8.63 7.81 -24.49
C LEU A 338 7.80 7.15 -25.59
N LEU A 339 6.63 6.59 -25.26
CA LEU A 339 5.70 6.03 -26.23
C LEU A 339 5.24 7.08 -27.24
N SER A 340 4.94 8.29 -26.78
CA SER A 340 4.55 9.41 -27.64
C SER A 340 5.67 9.83 -28.60
N LEU A 341 6.92 9.84 -28.13
CA LEU A 341 8.08 10.13 -28.97
C LEU A 341 8.30 9.07 -30.05
N VAL A 342 8.24 7.78 -29.68
CA VAL A 342 8.37 6.66 -30.63
C VAL A 342 7.25 6.72 -31.67
N ALA A 343 6.04 7.02 -31.24
CA ALA A 343 4.88 7.18 -32.11
C ALA A 343 5.02 8.36 -33.09
N ALA A 344 5.50 9.52 -32.61
CA ALA A 344 5.77 10.67 -33.44
C ALA A 344 6.86 10.39 -34.49
N ALA A 345 7.92 9.68 -34.11
CA ALA A 345 8.97 9.26 -35.03
C ALA A 345 8.44 8.29 -36.10
N ALA A 346 7.58 7.33 -35.72
CA ALA A 346 6.92 6.42 -36.66
C ALA A 346 6.03 7.17 -37.65
N LEU A 347 5.23 8.14 -37.17
CA LEU A 347 4.40 9.00 -38.03
C LEU A 347 5.25 9.85 -38.99
N TYR A 348 6.34 10.45 -38.51
CA TYR A 348 7.27 11.19 -39.36
C TYR A 348 7.92 10.29 -40.41
N GLY A 349 8.38 9.10 -40.04
CA GLY A 349 8.91 8.10 -40.96
C GLY A 349 7.88 7.69 -42.03
N SER A 350 6.62 7.51 -41.64
CA SER A 350 5.52 7.23 -42.58
C SER A 350 5.34 8.36 -43.60
N TYR A 351 5.43 9.62 -43.16
CA TYR A 351 5.32 10.80 -44.01
C TYR A 351 6.47 10.89 -45.03
N VAL A 352 7.71 10.68 -44.58
CA VAL A 352 8.89 10.71 -45.45
C VAL A 352 8.83 9.59 -46.49
N LEU A 353 8.49 8.37 -46.10
CA LEU A 353 8.37 7.24 -47.03
C LEU A 353 7.23 7.44 -48.04
N ALA A 354 6.08 7.94 -47.60
CA ALA A 354 4.97 8.26 -48.50
C ALA A 354 5.36 9.32 -49.53
N ARG A 355 6.09 10.37 -49.12
CA ARG A 355 6.58 11.41 -50.04
C ARG A 355 7.58 10.87 -51.06
N ARG A 356 8.47 9.95 -50.65
CA ARG A 356 9.42 9.28 -51.57
C ARG A 356 8.71 8.40 -52.60
N GLN A 357 7.63 7.71 -52.21
CA GLN A 357 6.83 6.90 -53.13
C GLN A 357 5.98 7.76 -54.08
N ALA A 358 5.52 8.92 -53.61
CA ALA A 358 4.69 9.84 -54.39
C ALA A 358 5.49 10.71 -55.37
N SER A 359 6.80 10.88 -55.17
CA SER A 359 7.67 11.52 -56.16
C SER A 359 7.84 10.51 -57.30
N PRO A 360 7.18 10.70 -58.47
CA PRO A 360 7.43 9.83 -59.60
C PRO A 360 8.90 10.05 -59.93
N GLY A 361 9.72 9.00 -59.75
CA GLY A 361 11.12 9.08 -60.10
C GLY A 361 11.20 9.71 -61.48
N ILE A 362 12.01 10.76 -61.63
CA ILE A 362 12.32 11.38 -62.92
C ILE A 362 12.42 10.21 -63.89
N PRO A 363 11.53 10.09 -64.89
CA PRO A 363 11.55 8.93 -65.76
C PRO A 363 12.95 8.92 -66.32
N LEU A 364 13.78 7.96 -65.89
CA LEU A 364 15.08 7.74 -66.46
C LEU A 364 14.75 7.44 -67.90
N ASN A 365 14.94 8.45 -68.73
CA ASN A 365 14.66 8.41 -70.14
C ASN A 365 15.56 7.30 -70.66
N ARG A 366 15.03 6.07 -70.73
CA ARG A 366 15.58 4.97 -71.51
C ARG A 366 15.45 5.41 -72.97
N LYS A 367 16.20 6.46 -73.34
CA LYS A 367 16.56 6.73 -74.71
C LYS A 367 17.29 5.48 -75.17
N ARG A 368 16.59 4.70 -76.00
CA ARG A 368 17.11 3.88 -77.10
C ARG A 368 18.64 3.94 -77.18
N ILE A 369 19.30 2.94 -76.61
CA ILE A 369 20.57 2.50 -77.17
C ILE A 369 20.15 1.64 -78.36
N GLY A 370 20.49 2.13 -79.56
CA GLY A 370 20.04 1.59 -80.83
C GLY A 370 20.51 0.15 -81.05
N TRP A 371 19.68 -0.59 -81.78
CA TRP A 371 20.11 -1.69 -82.63
C TRP A 371 20.18 -1.18 -84.06
#